data_AF-A0A3B1DUX3-F1
#
_entry.id   AF-A0A3B1DUX3-F1
#
_cell.length_a   1.000
_cell.length_b   1.000
_cell.length_c   1.000
_cell.angle_alpha   90.00
_cell.angle_beta   90.00
_cell.angle_gamma   90.00
#
_symmetry.space_group_name_H-M   'P 1'
#
loop_
_entity.id
_entity.type
_entity.pdbx_description
1 polymer ?
#
loop_
_entity_poly.entity_id
_entity_poly.type
_entity_poly.pdbx_seq_one_letter_code
_entity_poly.pdbx_strand_id
1 'polypeptide(L)'
;MLNKKTYLLDSAGLISIGILSLGYILFYSTFAEYHIQLSFLNFPIFVGEIILSLCVVLFFSKCLIQTSFNKYYFLVIGYFVFVLIKAFLGYLEFGPLAFRNAALLYYPFFAILGFSFYRRDFFEQKKIFLLSLLIIGVFFTHKFSTYWTLTLFFSALILIKSYHQKFIKYGLLIGFLVVVPYLSFIRTSRMMMVGNFVASIYIIFSFYNLLNWKKEVKRVGIVLIFFSFIFGIINFGDVNAMKSIVSFDKMSEIFNFYDQKIDKVLKEGNYKSVKLNKVGLYNSNVFKEVEDIKKSGDRVVINLKKRAKQVDIQKEVDVVGDFQEKGFEAAVKKEKVETVRILKESLNGEVKKDIVQNNIQEEKIPQRNWEGACINAVFRMFIWRDMVVEFVNKKPFLGFHFGKPLRSRSLEILNWGGIEWTRDGWIGAHNSYLHIIYRSGIVGIIFIISILTILFKMIKTFIQLKSVTGILLCGIIINWFVAANFLLIFELPYTAIPIWTIYGMTFAYYRGLKVKSLDHSGSPIKAFGDDKS
;
A
#
# COMPACT_ATOMS: atom_id res chain seq x y z
N MET A 1 13.63 6.86 36.85
CA MET A 1 12.94 7.97 36.13
C MET A 1 13.65 8.14 34.79
N LEU A 2 12.93 8.15 33.67
CA LEU A 2 13.55 8.42 32.36
C LEU A 2 14.14 9.84 32.35
N ASN A 3 15.31 10.00 31.74
CA ASN A 3 15.93 11.30 31.57
C ASN A 3 14.97 12.25 30.81
N LYS A 4 14.72 13.44 31.35
CA LYS A 4 13.85 14.47 30.72
C LYS A 4 14.23 14.73 29.25
N LYS A 5 15.50 14.62 28.89
CA LYS A 5 15.97 14.74 27.49
C LYS A 5 15.43 13.62 26.61
N THR A 6 15.53 12.36 27.05
CA THR A 6 14.96 11.22 26.29
C THR A 6 13.44 11.32 26.14
N TYR A 7 12.74 11.84 27.16
CA TYR A 7 11.29 12.12 27.07
C TYR A 7 10.97 13.07 25.91
N LEU A 8 11.74 14.16 25.78
CA LEU A 8 11.52 15.16 24.74
C LEU A 8 11.81 14.59 23.35
N LEU A 9 12.90 13.83 23.19
CA LEU A 9 13.26 13.20 21.91
C LEU A 9 12.19 12.19 21.45
N ASP A 10 11.69 11.36 22.36
CA ASP A 10 10.64 10.38 22.05
C ASP A 10 9.34 11.07 21.65
N SER A 11 8.98 12.15 22.35
CA SER A 11 7.78 12.93 22.03
C SER A 11 7.91 13.63 20.68
N ALA A 12 9.06 14.24 20.41
CA ALA A 12 9.35 14.88 19.13
C ALA A 12 9.26 13.88 17.97
N GLY A 13 9.89 12.71 18.11
CA GLY A 13 9.85 11.65 17.10
C GLY A 13 8.43 11.15 16.83
N LEU A 14 7.64 10.85 17.88
CA LEU A 14 6.25 10.42 17.73
C LEU A 14 5.38 11.50 17.07
N ILE A 15 5.53 12.78 17.45
CA ILE A 15 4.77 13.89 16.86
C ILE A 15 5.14 14.05 15.38
N SER A 16 6.43 14.05 15.04
CA SER A 16 6.88 14.17 13.64
C SER A 16 6.32 13.06 12.77
N ILE A 17 6.40 11.80 13.21
CA ILE A 17 5.84 10.66 12.46
C ILE A 17 4.31 10.74 12.40
N GLY A 18 3.66 11.18 13.47
CA GLY A 18 2.20 11.35 13.53
C GLY A 18 1.69 12.41 12.56
N ILE A 19 2.34 13.57 12.49
CA ILE A 19 2.00 14.65 11.55
C ILE A 19 2.19 14.18 10.10
N LEU A 20 3.32 13.53 9.80
CA LEU A 20 3.57 12.99 8.46
C LEU A 20 2.49 11.96 8.07
N SER A 21 2.17 11.04 8.99
CA SER A 21 1.14 10.01 8.76
C SER A 21 -0.24 10.62 8.54
N LEU A 22 -0.61 11.66 9.29
CA LEU A 22 -1.85 12.40 9.08
C LEU A 22 -1.89 13.06 7.70
N GLY A 23 -0.79 13.69 7.27
CA GLY A 23 -0.67 14.25 5.92
C GLY A 23 -0.89 13.20 4.83
N TYR A 24 -0.30 12.01 4.97
CA TYR A 24 -0.53 10.90 4.05
C TYR A 24 -1.95 10.36 4.05
N ILE A 25 -2.63 10.36 5.19
CA ILE A 25 -4.02 9.91 5.28
C ILE A 25 -4.96 10.90 4.56
N LEU A 26 -4.77 12.20 4.80
CA LEU A 26 -5.63 13.26 4.28
C LEU A 26 -5.39 13.56 2.80
N PHE A 27 -4.14 13.56 2.36
CA PHE A 27 -3.74 14.06 1.04
C PHE A 27 -3.08 12.99 0.16
N TYR A 28 -2.91 11.77 0.67
CA TYR A 28 -2.43 10.59 -0.08
C TYR A 28 -1.17 10.87 -0.91
N SER A 29 -1.21 10.62 -2.22
CA SER A 29 -0.08 10.81 -3.14
C SER A 29 0.31 12.27 -3.30
N THR A 30 -0.65 13.20 -3.29
CA THR A 30 -0.37 14.63 -3.43
C THR A 30 0.58 15.14 -2.35
N PHE A 31 0.42 14.66 -1.11
CA PHE A 31 1.36 15.04 -0.04
C PHE A 31 2.69 14.30 -0.11
N ALA A 32 2.70 13.06 -0.61
CA ALA A 32 3.95 12.34 -0.86
C ALA A 32 4.81 12.93 -1.97
N GLU A 33 4.21 13.70 -2.88
CA GLU A 33 4.92 14.39 -3.97
C GLU A 33 5.60 15.69 -3.52
N TYR A 34 5.31 16.21 -2.31
CA TYR A 34 6.06 17.37 -1.79
C TYR A 34 7.53 17.02 -1.62
N HIS A 35 8.39 17.83 -2.22
CA HIS A 35 9.82 17.59 -2.27
C HIS A 35 10.65 18.87 -2.32
N ILE A 36 11.95 18.72 -2.05
CA ILE A 36 12.97 19.72 -2.29
C ILE A 36 13.91 19.19 -3.36
N GLN A 37 14.19 19.99 -4.39
CA GLN A 37 15.17 19.68 -5.42
C GLN A 37 16.47 20.46 -5.13
N LEU A 38 17.54 19.74 -4.78
CA LEU A 38 18.87 20.34 -4.63
C LEU A 38 19.57 20.39 -5.98
N SER A 39 20.31 21.46 -6.26
CA SER A 39 20.95 21.70 -7.57
C SER A 39 22.01 20.65 -7.95
N PHE A 40 22.64 20.02 -6.95
CA PHE A 40 23.66 18.99 -7.16
C PHE A 40 23.09 17.56 -7.23
N LEU A 41 21.78 17.38 -6.98
CA LEU A 41 21.11 16.09 -7.13
C LEU A 41 20.31 16.09 -8.43
N ASN A 42 20.31 14.97 -9.14
CA ASN A 42 19.47 14.75 -10.32
C ASN A 42 18.11 14.10 -9.95
N PHE A 43 17.74 14.13 -8.68
CA PHE A 43 16.46 13.65 -8.18
C PHE A 43 15.97 14.47 -6.98
N PRO A 44 14.65 14.51 -6.76
CA PRO A 44 14.05 15.23 -5.64
C PRO A 44 14.15 14.43 -4.33
N ILE A 45 14.23 15.14 -3.20
CA ILE A 45 14.12 14.57 -1.84
C ILE A 45 12.69 14.83 -1.34
N PHE A 46 11.89 13.78 -1.12
CA PHE A 46 10.50 13.95 -0.69
C PHE A 46 10.39 14.19 0.82
N VAL A 47 9.22 14.69 1.22
CA VAL A 47 8.86 14.93 2.62
C VAL A 47 9.05 13.68 3.49
N GLY A 48 8.84 12.49 2.93
CA GLY A 48 9.04 11.22 3.63
C GLY A 48 10.49 11.00 4.03
N GLU A 49 11.44 11.22 3.11
CA GLU A 49 12.87 11.08 3.36
C GLU A 49 13.40 12.18 4.29
N ILE A 50 12.87 13.41 4.18
CA ILE A 50 13.22 14.51 5.10
C ILE A 50 12.84 14.13 6.54
N ILE A 51 11.62 13.64 6.76
CA ILE A 51 11.18 13.21 8.09
C ILE A 51 11.92 11.96 8.56
N LEU A 52 12.24 11.01 7.67
CA LEU A 52 13.07 9.87 8.01
C LEU A 52 14.45 10.33 8.54
N SER A 53 15.10 11.26 7.83
CA SER A 53 16.39 11.82 8.26
C SER A 53 16.29 12.49 9.63
N LEU A 54 15.26 13.33 9.86
CA LEU A 54 15.01 13.93 11.17
C LEU A 54 14.84 12.87 12.27
N CYS A 55 14.03 11.84 12.02
CA CYS A 55 13.81 10.77 12.99
C CYS A 55 15.08 9.97 13.28
N VAL A 56 15.93 9.73 12.28
CA VAL A 56 17.23 9.08 12.45
C VAL A 56 18.14 9.91 13.36
N VAL A 57 18.21 11.24 13.16
CA VAL A 57 18.99 12.15 14.02
C VAL A 57 18.48 12.11 15.46
N LEU A 58 17.15 12.18 15.67
CA LEU A 58 16.55 12.09 17.01
C LEU A 58 16.85 10.73 17.67
N PHE A 59 16.79 9.64 16.91
CA PHE A 59 17.10 8.30 17.38
C PHE A 59 18.56 8.16 17.82
N PHE A 60 19.52 8.60 17.01
CA PHE A 60 20.94 8.55 17.39
C PHE A 60 21.25 9.47 18.57
N SER A 61 20.64 10.66 18.62
CA SER A 61 20.76 11.56 19.77
C SER A 61 20.27 10.89 21.07
N LYS A 62 19.18 10.13 21.00
CA LYS A 62 18.69 9.33 22.12
C LYS A 62 19.69 8.23 22.51
N CYS A 63 20.25 7.50 21.54
CA CYS A 63 21.23 6.45 21.81
C CYS A 63 22.49 7.00 22.52
N LEU A 64 23.00 8.15 22.08
CA LEU A 64 24.15 8.81 22.72
C LEU A 64 23.88 9.18 24.19
N ILE A 65 22.64 9.52 24.53
CA ILE A 65 22.24 9.86 25.91
C ILE A 65 22.06 8.61 26.77
N GLN A 66 21.61 7.49 26.20
CA GLN A 66 21.26 6.29 26.98
C GLN A 66 22.46 5.42 27.37
N THR A 67 23.65 5.64 26.79
CA THR A 67 24.93 4.92 27.05
C THR A 67 24.93 3.39 26.88
N SER A 68 23.77 2.73 26.89
CA SER A 68 23.65 1.28 26.71
C SER A 68 23.33 0.92 25.26
N PHE A 69 24.31 0.39 24.53
CA PHE A 69 24.08 -0.19 23.21
C PHE A 69 23.70 -1.66 23.34
N ASN A 70 22.45 -1.98 22.98
CA ASN A 70 22.03 -3.35 22.77
C ASN A 70 22.65 -3.92 21.48
N LYS A 71 23.13 -5.17 21.52
CA LYS A 71 23.66 -5.90 20.34
C LYS A 71 22.74 -5.87 19.11
N TYR A 72 21.42 -5.78 19.30
CA TYR A 72 20.47 -5.68 18.18
C TYR A 72 20.63 -4.37 17.38
N TYR A 73 21.19 -3.30 17.96
CA TYR A 73 21.48 -2.07 17.21
C TYR A 73 22.54 -2.30 16.13
N PHE A 74 23.56 -3.11 16.39
CA PHE A 74 24.57 -3.43 15.37
C PHE A 74 23.97 -4.19 14.19
N LEU A 75 23.01 -5.09 14.44
CA LEU A 75 22.29 -5.79 13.37
C LEU A 75 21.46 -4.81 12.52
N VAL A 76 20.79 -3.85 13.18
CA VAL A 76 20.03 -2.79 12.50
C VAL A 76 20.94 -1.88 11.68
N ILE A 77 22.07 -1.45 12.25
CA ILE A 77 23.07 -0.63 11.54
C ILE A 77 23.62 -1.41 10.35
N GLY A 78 23.99 -2.69 10.52
CA GLY A 78 24.46 -3.54 9.44
C GLY A 78 23.44 -3.68 8.31
N TYR A 79 22.16 -3.87 8.65
CA TYR A 79 21.07 -3.88 7.66
C TYR A 79 20.97 -2.54 6.92
N PHE A 80 21.00 -1.41 7.64
CA PHE A 80 20.90 -0.09 7.04
C PHE A 80 22.09 0.21 6.11
N VAL A 81 23.31 -0.13 6.54
CA VAL A 81 24.53 -0.03 5.72
C VAL A 81 24.40 -0.88 4.45
N PHE A 82 23.90 -2.12 4.56
CA PHE A 82 23.62 -2.95 3.38
C PHE A 82 22.67 -2.27 2.39
N VAL A 83 21.55 -1.71 2.87
CA VAL A 83 20.58 -1.00 2.01
C VAL A 83 21.23 0.21 1.34
N LEU A 84 22.00 1.01 2.09
CA LEU A 84 22.68 2.19 1.56
C LEU A 84 23.71 1.83 0.49
N ILE A 85 24.61 0.87 0.77
CA ILE A 85 25.62 0.42 -0.20
C ILE A 85 24.93 -0.01 -1.50
N LYS A 86 23.87 -0.81 -1.40
CA LYS A 86 23.15 -1.29 -2.57
C LYS A 86 22.38 -0.19 -3.32
N ALA A 87 21.90 0.82 -2.61
CA ALA A 87 21.28 2.01 -3.21
C ALA A 87 22.29 2.87 -3.97
N PHE A 88 23.46 3.11 -3.38
CA PHE A 88 24.54 3.84 -4.06
C PHE A 88 25.07 3.09 -5.28
N LEU A 89 25.36 1.80 -5.16
CA LEU A 89 25.78 0.98 -6.31
C LEU A 89 24.71 0.98 -7.41
N GLY A 90 23.44 0.80 -7.03
CA GLY A 90 22.33 0.86 -7.98
C GLY A 90 22.16 2.25 -8.61
N TYR A 91 22.45 3.33 -7.87
CA TYR A 91 22.37 4.70 -8.39
C TYR A 91 23.45 4.97 -9.42
N LEU A 92 24.68 4.50 -9.18
CA LEU A 92 25.78 4.63 -10.14
C LEU A 92 25.47 3.90 -11.47
N GLU A 93 24.77 2.76 -11.41
CA GLU A 93 24.47 1.93 -12.58
C GLU A 93 23.15 2.31 -13.28
N PHE A 94 22.09 2.57 -12.52
CA PHE A 94 20.71 2.73 -13.02
C PHE A 94 20.09 4.09 -12.69
N GLY A 95 20.81 4.98 -12.00
CA GLY A 95 20.35 6.31 -11.67
C GLY A 95 19.31 6.37 -10.53
N PRO A 96 18.53 7.46 -10.45
CA PRO A 96 17.64 7.75 -9.31
C PRO A 96 16.61 6.68 -8.94
N LEU A 97 16.22 5.81 -9.89
CA LEU A 97 15.29 4.73 -9.62
C LEU A 97 15.78 3.79 -8.50
N ALA A 98 17.11 3.72 -8.30
CA ALA A 98 17.70 2.95 -7.22
C ALA A 98 17.21 3.39 -5.83
N PHE A 99 17.10 4.69 -5.56
CA PHE A 99 16.63 5.19 -4.27
C PHE A 99 15.15 4.90 -4.03
N ARG A 100 14.32 4.96 -5.09
CA ARG A 100 12.92 4.52 -5.01
C ARG A 100 12.81 3.03 -4.70
N ASN A 101 13.59 2.17 -5.36
CA ASN A 101 13.57 0.74 -5.04
C ASN A 101 14.15 0.44 -3.65
N ALA A 102 15.12 1.22 -3.19
CA ALA A 102 15.67 1.08 -1.83
C ALA A 102 14.62 1.37 -0.75
N ALA A 103 13.58 2.17 -1.06
CA ALA A 103 12.50 2.53 -0.14
C ALA A 103 11.76 1.32 0.43
N LEU A 104 11.64 0.24 -0.36
CA LEU A 104 11.11 -1.05 0.09
C LEU A 104 11.82 -1.61 1.33
N LEU A 105 13.10 -1.28 1.51
CA LEU A 105 13.93 -1.81 2.59
C LEU A 105 14.27 -0.77 3.65
N TYR A 106 14.38 0.52 3.31
CA TYR A 106 14.60 1.52 4.35
C TYR A 106 13.31 1.98 5.05
N TYR A 107 12.12 1.89 4.44
CA TYR A 107 10.87 2.21 5.16
C TYR A 107 10.57 1.29 6.37
N PRO A 108 10.93 -0.01 6.36
CA PRO A 108 10.98 -0.82 7.58
C PRO A 108 11.72 -0.19 8.77
N PHE A 109 12.65 0.74 8.54
CA PHE A 109 13.31 1.48 9.62
C PHE A 109 12.32 2.31 10.46
N PHE A 110 11.18 2.72 9.90
CA PHE A 110 10.10 3.34 10.69
C PHE A 110 9.50 2.41 11.73
N ALA A 111 9.62 1.09 11.60
CA ALA A 111 9.25 0.18 12.68
C ALA A 111 10.23 0.26 13.86
N ILE A 112 11.51 0.52 13.59
CA ILE A 112 12.53 0.69 14.63
C ILE A 112 12.35 2.05 15.31
N LEU A 113 12.10 3.10 14.52
CA LEU A 113 11.80 4.44 15.03
C LEU A 113 10.50 4.43 15.85
N GLY A 114 9.43 3.82 15.32
CA GLY A 114 8.16 3.64 16.02
C GLY A 114 8.31 2.85 17.31
N PHE A 115 9.12 1.78 17.32
CA PHE A 115 9.46 1.05 18.53
C PHE A 115 10.23 1.90 19.54
N SER A 116 11.26 2.62 19.07
CA SER A 116 12.16 3.39 19.92
C SER A 116 11.46 4.59 20.56
N PHE A 117 10.66 5.33 19.80
CA PHE A 117 9.96 6.51 20.29
C PHE A 117 8.65 6.18 21.01
N TYR A 118 8.12 4.95 20.89
CA TYR A 118 6.89 4.57 21.55
C TYR A 118 7.02 4.67 23.07
N ARG A 119 6.09 5.43 23.67
CA ARG A 119 5.92 5.45 25.12
C ARG A 119 4.45 5.49 25.50
N ARG A 120 4.10 4.71 26.52
CA ARG A 120 2.70 4.59 26.97
C ARG A 120 2.20 5.87 27.63
N ASP A 121 3.07 6.58 28.34
CA ASP A 121 2.79 7.89 28.96
C ASP A 121 2.63 9.01 27.93
N PHE A 122 3.04 8.84 26.67
CA PHE A 122 2.70 9.80 25.61
C PHE A 122 1.18 9.89 25.40
N PHE A 123 0.44 8.80 25.62
CA PHE A 123 -1.01 8.73 25.46
C PHE A 123 -1.74 9.11 26.76
N GLU A 124 -1.50 10.33 27.24
CA GLU A 124 -2.27 10.92 28.35
C GLU A 124 -3.73 11.12 27.94
N GLN A 125 -4.64 11.21 28.92
CA GLN A 125 -6.07 11.34 28.67
C GLN A 125 -6.41 12.51 27.72
N LYS A 126 -5.83 13.70 27.94
CA LYS A 126 -6.03 14.86 27.05
C LYS A 126 -5.64 14.57 25.60
N LYS A 127 -4.49 13.91 25.39
CA LYS A 127 -3.97 13.55 24.06
C LYS A 127 -4.83 12.45 23.42
N ILE A 128 -5.26 11.43 24.18
CA ILE A 128 -6.19 10.40 23.71
C ILE A 128 -7.50 11.03 23.24
N PHE A 129 -8.05 11.97 24.00
CA PHE A 129 -9.27 12.70 23.63
C PHE A 129 -9.08 13.47 22.32
N LEU A 130 -8.02 14.28 22.21
CA LEU A 130 -7.71 15.06 21.00
C LEU A 130 -7.48 14.17 19.77
N LEU A 131 -6.72 13.08 19.92
CA LEU A 131 -6.49 12.13 18.82
C LEU A 131 -7.78 11.40 18.41
N SER A 132 -8.68 11.10 19.37
CA SER A 132 -9.98 10.51 19.07
C SER A 132 -10.85 11.48 18.27
N LEU A 133 -10.92 12.75 18.70
CA LEU A 133 -11.64 13.80 17.98
C LEU A 133 -11.04 14.04 16.58
N LEU A 134 -9.72 14.00 16.45
CA LEU A 134 -9.04 14.12 15.16
C LEU A 134 -9.50 13.01 14.20
N ILE A 135 -9.47 11.74 14.60
CA ILE A 135 -9.90 10.63 13.74
C ILE A 135 -11.41 10.73 13.41
N ILE A 136 -12.26 11.11 14.37
CA ILE A 136 -13.68 11.36 14.13
C ILE A 136 -13.85 12.48 13.10
N GLY A 137 -13.09 13.57 13.21
CA GLY A 137 -13.08 14.66 12.25
C GLY A 137 -12.64 14.21 10.85
N VAL A 138 -11.60 13.37 10.75
CA VAL A 138 -11.18 12.78 9.46
C VAL A 138 -12.34 11.99 8.84
N PHE A 139 -13.02 11.14 9.61
CA PHE A 139 -14.18 10.39 9.13
C PHE A 139 -15.32 11.30 8.70
N PHE A 140 -15.65 12.31 9.49
CA PHE A 140 -16.70 13.29 9.20
C PHE A 140 -16.48 14.02 7.86
N THR A 141 -15.23 14.33 7.51
CA THR A 141 -14.95 14.99 6.23
C THR A 141 -15.08 14.07 5.01
N HIS A 142 -14.98 12.76 5.19
CA HIS A 142 -14.86 11.75 4.12
C HIS A 142 -13.74 12.03 3.08
N LYS A 143 -12.81 12.95 3.38
CA LYS A 143 -11.71 13.34 2.50
C LYS A 143 -10.41 12.62 2.87
N PHE A 144 -10.41 11.29 2.74
CA PHE A 144 -9.23 10.47 2.95
C PHE A 144 -9.27 9.23 2.06
N SER A 145 -8.10 8.62 1.81
CA SER A 145 -8.03 7.40 1.00
C SER A 145 -8.72 6.22 1.70
N THR A 146 -9.61 5.52 0.99
CA THR A 146 -10.38 4.39 1.55
C THR A 146 -9.51 3.23 2.04
N TYR A 147 -8.22 3.20 1.68
CA TYR A 147 -7.25 2.21 2.19
C TYR A 147 -7.03 2.36 3.70
N TRP A 148 -7.21 3.56 4.26
CA TRP A 148 -7.02 3.83 5.69
C TRP A 148 -8.23 3.52 6.55
N THR A 149 -9.39 3.20 5.96
CA THR A 149 -10.66 3.05 6.68
C THR A 149 -10.55 2.08 7.87
N LEU A 150 -10.05 0.86 7.64
CA LEU A 150 -9.90 -0.14 8.71
C LEU A 150 -8.87 0.30 9.76
N THR A 151 -7.77 0.90 9.33
CA THR A 151 -6.69 1.37 10.21
C THR A 151 -7.18 2.46 11.15
N LEU A 152 -7.86 3.48 10.61
CA LEU A 152 -8.44 4.57 11.38
C LEU A 152 -9.55 4.05 12.29
N PHE A 153 -10.38 3.11 11.81
CA PHE A 153 -11.45 2.53 12.60
C PHE A 153 -10.93 1.81 13.84
N PHE A 154 -9.97 0.90 13.68
CA PHE A 154 -9.37 0.20 14.82
C PHE A 154 -8.55 1.13 15.71
N SER A 155 -7.86 2.12 15.15
CA SER A 155 -7.13 3.13 15.94
C SER A 155 -8.08 3.97 16.82
N ALA A 156 -9.21 4.42 16.29
CA ALA A 156 -10.24 5.13 17.05
C ALA A 156 -10.80 4.25 18.19
N LEU A 157 -11.14 2.99 17.90
CA LEU A 157 -11.62 2.06 18.94
C LEU A 157 -10.59 1.84 20.06
N ILE A 158 -9.30 1.74 19.71
CA ILE A 158 -8.21 1.62 20.68
C ILE A 158 -8.14 2.88 21.57
N LEU A 159 -8.15 4.07 20.97
CA LEU A 159 -8.04 5.34 21.69
C LEU A 159 -9.26 5.57 22.59
N ILE A 160 -10.47 5.45 22.06
CA ILE A 160 -11.72 5.61 22.80
C ILE A 160 -11.77 4.64 23.97
N LYS A 161 -11.45 3.35 23.75
CA LYS A 161 -11.40 2.34 24.83
C LYS A 161 -10.40 2.71 25.94
N SER A 162 -9.31 3.39 25.59
CA SER A 162 -8.26 3.78 26.53
C SER A 162 -8.59 5.03 27.35
N TYR A 163 -9.70 5.72 27.03
CA TYR A 163 -10.17 6.88 27.77
C TYR A 163 -10.89 6.47 29.07
N HIS A 164 -10.55 7.11 30.19
CA HIS A 164 -10.98 6.68 31.52
C HIS A 164 -12.41 7.13 31.87
N GLN A 165 -12.79 8.36 31.52
CA GLN A 165 -14.09 8.91 31.91
C GLN A 165 -15.21 8.30 31.05
N LYS A 166 -16.11 7.54 31.71
CA LYS A 166 -17.15 6.74 31.04
C LYS A 166 -18.06 7.58 30.14
N PHE A 167 -18.56 8.71 30.65
CA PHE A 167 -19.49 9.56 29.90
C PHE A 167 -18.90 10.05 28.58
N ILE A 168 -17.72 10.67 28.63
CA ILE A 168 -17.00 11.13 27.43
C ILE A 168 -16.65 9.96 26.52
N LYS A 169 -16.21 8.83 27.07
CA LYS A 169 -15.91 7.62 26.28
C LYS A 169 -17.11 7.17 25.45
N TYR A 170 -18.31 7.10 26.06
CA TYR A 170 -19.52 6.71 25.34
C TYR A 170 -19.96 7.77 24.34
N GLY A 171 -19.84 9.06 24.67
CA GLY A 171 -20.07 10.16 23.73
C GLY A 171 -19.16 10.06 22.50
N LEU A 172 -17.86 9.85 22.69
CA LEU A 172 -16.91 9.61 21.61
C LEU A 172 -17.25 8.37 20.79
N LEU A 173 -17.67 7.27 21.44
CA LEU A 173 -18.05 6.05 20.75
C LEU A 173 -19.28 6.25 19.87
N ILE A 174 -20.33 6.91 20.38
CA ILE A 174 -21.54 7.22 19.61
C ILE A 174 -21.19 8.14 18.44
N GLY A 175 -20.50 9.26 18.71
CA GLY A 175 -20.08 10.19 17.66
C GLY A 175 -19.24 9.51 16.60
N PHE A 176 -18.31 8.64 17.00
CA PHE A 176 -17.53 7.81 16.09
C PHE A 176 -18.40 6.90 15.23
N LEU A 177 -19.28 6.09 15.84
CA LEU A 177 -20.15 5.14 15.12
C LEU A 177 -21.10 5.83 14.14
N VAL A 178 -21.48 7.09 14.39
CA VAL A 178 -22.31 7.88 13.46
C VAL A 178 -21.52 8.31 12.22
N VAL A 179 -20.24 8.69 12.36
CA VAL A 179 -19.44 9.23 11.25
C VAL A 179 -18.69 8.17 10.44
N VAL A 180 -18.61 6.92 10.92
CA VAL A 180 -17.87 5.86 10.21
C VAL A 180 -18.48 5.61 8.82
N PRO A 181 -17.69 5.70 7.72
CA PRO A 181 -18.17 5.37 6.39
C PRO A 181 -18.17 3.86 6.19
N TYR A 182 -19.16 3.16 6.74
CA TYR A 182 -19.25 1.69 6.70
C TYR A 182 -19.15 1.10 5.29
N LEU A 183 -19.65 1.81 4.28
CA LEU A 183 -19.54 1.38 2.88
C LEU A 183 -18.08 1.33 2.39
N SER A 184 -17.17 2.14 2.95
CA SER A 184 -15.76 2.19 2.52
C SER A 184 -14.96 0.94 2.90
N PHE A 185 -15.44 0.13 3.86
CA PHE A 185 -14.81 -1.17 4.16
C PHE A 185 -14.95 -2.17 3.01
N ILE A 186 -15.99 -2.01 2.20
CA ILE A 186 -16.35 -2.93 1.12
C ILE A 186 -16.08 -2.28 -0.25
N ARG A 187 -16.39 -0.97 -0.39
CA ARG A 187 -16.11 -0.15 -1.57
C ARG A 187 -14.66 0.38 -1.59
N THR A 188 -13.70 -0.53 -1.48
CA THR A 188 -12.26 -0.25 -1.59
C THR A 188 -11.63 -1.04 -2.75
N SER A 189 -10.30 -1.01 -2.89
CA SER A 189 -9.65 -1.86 -3.88
C SER A 189 -9.86 -3.35 -3.55
N ARG A 190 -9.91 -4.21 -4.57
CA ARG A 190 -10.06 -5.68 -4.42
C ARG A 190 -9.16 -6.26 -3.33
N MET A 191 -7.91 -5.83 -3.32
CA MET A 191 -6.88 -6.38 -2.45
C MET A 191 -6.97 -5.84 -1.03
N MET A 192 -7.41 -4.59 -0.86
CA MET A 192 -7.78 -4.08 0.47
C MET A 192 -9.04 -4.75 1.00
N MET A 193 -10.01 -5.10 0.15
CA MET A 193 -11.20 -5.86 0.57
C MET A 193 -10.83 -7.28 1.05
N VAL A 194 -9.94 -7.98 0.33
CA VAL A 194 -9.36 -9.26 0.78
C VAL A 194 -8.62 -9.07 2.11
N GLY A 195 -7.81 -8.02 2.23
CA GLY A 195 -7.15 -7.66 3.50
C GLY A 195 -8.16 -7.42 4.63
N ASN A 196 -9.26 -6.70 4.36
CA ASN A 196 -10.29 -6.38 5.35
C ASN A 196 -11.00 -7.66 5.81
N PHE A 197 -11.27 -8.56 4.87
CA PHE A 197 -11.88 -9.86 5.16
C PHE A 197 -10.98 -10.71 6.05
N VAL A 198 -9.71 -10.90 5.69
CA VAL A 198 -8.77 -11.72 6.48
C VAL A 198 -8.55 -11.12 7.87
N ALA A 199 -8.40 -9.79 7.97
CA ALA A 199 -8.32 -9.12 9.25
C ALA A 199 -9.61 -9.30 10.09
N SER A 200 -10.79 -9.25 9.47
CA SER A 200 -12.06 -9.48 10.17
C SER A 200 -12.18 -10.90 10.71
N ILE A 201 -11.79 -11.92 9.92
CA ILE A 201 -11.73 -13.32 10.38
C ILE A 201 -10.82 -13.43 11.60
N TYR A 202 -9.62 -12.83 11.52
CA TYR A 202 -8.67 -12.81 12.63
C TYR A 202 -9.26 -12.17 13.89
N ILE A 203 -9.93 -11.03 13.75
CA ILE A 203 -10.58 -10.31 14.86
C ILE A 203 -11.69 -11.16 15.48
N ILE A 204 -12.58 -11.75 14.67
CA ILE A 204 -13.67 -12.63 15.14
C ILE A 204 -13.10 -13.82 15.92
N PHE A 205 -12.11 -14.50 15.36
CA PHE A 205 -11.45 -15.63 16.01
C PHE A 205 -10.77 -15.22 17.33
N SER A 206 -10.10 -14.07 17.35
CA SER A 206 -9.43 -13.57 18.56
C SER A 206 -10.44 -13.20 19.65
N PHE A 207 -11.55 -12.54 19.31
CA PHE A 207 -12.61 -12.22 20.26
C PHE A 207 -13.38 -13.45 20.74
N TYR A 208 -13.57 -14.46 19.89
CA TYR A 208 -14.14 -15.75 20.29
C TYR A 208 -13.34 -16.39 21.44
N ASN A 209 -12.01 -16.31 21.37
CA ASN A 209 -11.11 -16.80 22.41
C ASN A 209 -11.08 -15.88 23.66
N LEU A 210 -11.39 -14.61 23.49
CA LEU A 210 -11.40 -13.61 24.57
C LEU A 210 -12.61 -13.76 25.50
N LEU A 211 -13.80 -13.89 24.91
CA LEU A 211 -15.07 -13.84 25.62
C LEU A 211 -15.25 -15.10 26.49
N ASN A 212 -15.69 -14.96 27.73
CA ASN A 212 -16.06 -16.09 28.60
C ASN A 212 -17.54 -16.49 28.43
N TRP A 213 -18.12 -16.28 27.24
CA TRP A 213 -19.52 -16.63 26.98
C TRP A 213 -19.72 -18.14 26.89
N LYS A 214 -20.94 -18.59 27.18
CA LYS A 214 -21.36 -19.98 26.93
C LYS A 214 -21.10 -20.35 25.47
N LYS A 215 -20.70 -21.61 25.22
CA LYS A 215 -20.23 -22.07 23.89
C LYS A 215 -21.28 -21.83 22.81
N GLU A 216 -22.56 -21.96 23.15
CA GLU A 216 -23.72 -21.75 22.29
C GLU A 216 -23.81 -20.29 21.83
N VAL A 217 -23.75 -19.35 22.77
CA VAL A 217 -23.81 -17.90 22.48
C VAL A 217 -22.64 -17.48 21.59
N LYS A 218 -21.44 -18.02 21.83
CA LYS A 218 -20.29 -17.75 20.97
C LYS A 218 -20.49 -18.24 19.54
N ARG A 219 -21.01 -19.45 19.36
CA ARG A 219 -21.30 -20.03 18.02
C ARG A 219 -22.31 -19.17 17.28
N VAL A 220 -23.41 -18.80 17.94
CA VAL A 220 -24.43 -17.91 17.35
C VAL A 220 -23.83 -16.56 16.99
N GLY A 221 -23.03 -15.95 17.87
CA GLY A 221 -22.37 -14.67 17.61
C GLY A 221 -21.43 -14.70 16.40
N ILE A 222 -20.62 -15.75 16.23
CA ILE A 222 -19.78 -15.93 15.03
C ILE A 222 -20.65 -16.02 13.78
N VAL A 223 -21.68 -16.87 13.82
CA VAL A 223 -22.57 -17.09 12.68
C VAL A 223 -23.23 -15.77 12.27
N LEU A 224 -23.73 -14.98 13.22
CA LEU A 224 -24.32 -13.67 12.95
C LEU A 224 -23.32 -12.66 12.36
N ILE A 225 -22.10 -12.60 12.89
CA ILE A 225 -21.06 -11.70 12.33
C ILE A 225 -20.69 -12.14 10.91
N PHE A 226 -20.53 -13.45 10.68
CA PHE A 226 -20.23 -13.99 9.37
C PHE A 226 -21.34 -13.71 8.35
N PHE A 227 -22.60 -13.95 8.72
CA PHE A 227 -23.74 -13.62 7.85
C PHE A 227 -23.87 -12.11 7.62
N SER A 228 -23.65 -11.27 8.63
CA SER A 228 -23.67 -9.81 8.46
C SER A 228 -22.58 -9.35 7.49
N PHE A 229 -21.40 -9.98 7.56
CA PHE A 229 -20.30 -9.70 6.65
C PHE A 229 -20.60 -10.15 5.21
N ILE A 230 -21.11 -11.38 5.02
CA ILE A 230 -21.56 -11.88 3.71
C ILE A 230 -22.66 -10.98 3.14
N PHE A 231 -23.67 -10.66 3.95
CA PHE A 231 -24.75 -9.76 3.57
C PHE A 231 -24.20 -8.39 3.15
N GLY A 232 -23.21 -7.87 3.89
CA GLY A 232 -22.50 -6.65 3.54
C GLY A 232 -21.84 -6.73 2.16
N ILE A 233 -21.10 -7.82 1.90
CA ILE A 233 -20.45 -8.06 0.60
C ILE A 233 -21.47 -8.16 -0.54
N ILE A 234 -22.53 -8.93 -0.35
CA ILE A 234 -23.53 -9.19 -1.41
C ILE A 234 -24.28 -7.91 -1.77
N ASN A 235 -24.71 -7.12 -0.77
CA ASN A 235 -25.56 -5.96 -1.00
C ASN A 235 -24.78 -4.68 -1.33
N PHE A 236 -23.55 -4.54 -0.81
CA PHE A 236 -22.79 -3.29 -0.92
C PHE A 236 -21.44 -3.43 -1.60
N GLY A 237 -20.98 -4.66 -1.84
CA GLY A 237 -19.73 -4.93 -2.54
C GLY A 237 -19.84 -4.71 -4.03
N ASP A 238 -18.70 -4.38 -4.64
CA ASP A 238 -18.57 -4.37 -6.09
C ASP A 238 -18.64 -5.83 -6.57
N VAL A 239 -19.80 -6.23 -7.10
CA VAL A 239 -20.08 -7.59 -7.58
C VAL A 239 -19.06 -8.02 -8.63
N ASN A 240 -18.58 -7.11 -9.49
CA ASN A 240 -17.60 -7.43 -10.52
C ASN A 240 -16.22 -7.65 -9.90
N ALA A 241 -15.85 -6.84 -8.90
CA ALA A 241 -14.65 -7.05 -8.10
C ALA A 241 -14.68 -8.41 -7.40
N MET A 242 -15.78 -8.77 -6.74
CA MET A 242 -15.96 -10.07 -6.09
C MET A 242 -15.91 -11.23 -7.08
N LYS A 243 -16.65 -11.15 -8.19
CA LYS A 243 -16.61 -12.15 -9.26
C LYS A 243 -15.19 -12.36 -9.75
N SER A 244 -14.42 -11.29 -9.98
CA SER A 244 -13.02 -11.42 -10.45
C SER A 244 -12.08 -12.09 -9.45
N ILE A 245 -12.38 -12.06 -8.15
CA ILE A 245 -11.61 -12.79 -7.13
C ILE A 245 -11.93 -14.28 -7.18
N VAL A 246 -13.18 -14.64 -7.50
CA VAL A 246 -13.67 -16.03 -7.50
C VAL A 246 -13.51 -16.71 -8.87
N SER A 247 -13.37 -15.95 -9.96
CA SER A 247 -13.23 -16.47 -11.34
C SER A 247 -11.83 -17.03 -11.65
N PHE A 248 -11.30 -17.90 -10.78
CA PHE A 248 -10.00 -18.54 -10.96
C PHE A 248 -9.92 -19.32 -12.28
N ASP A 249 -10.98 -20.05 -12.64
CA ASP A 249 -11.03 -20.83 -13.88
C ASP A 249 -10.86 -19.94 -15.11
N LYS A 250 -11.54 -18.79 -15.16
CA LYS A 250 -11.37 -17.84 -16.27
C LYS A 250 -9.99 -17.22 -16.28
N MET A 251 -9.44 -16.86 -15.13
CA MET A 251 -8.07 -16.33 -15.05
C MET A 251 -7.05 -17.38 -15.53
N SER A 252 -7.24 -18.64 -15.18
CA SER A 252 -6.42 -19.77 -15.63
C SER A 252 -6.54 -19.99 -17.14
N GLU A 253 -7.77 -19.99 -17.68
CA GLU A 253 -8.03 -20.08 -19.12
C GLU A 253 -7.34 -18.95 -19.90
N ILE A 254 -7.52 -17.70 -19.46
CA ILE A 254 -6.88 -16.53 -20.07
C ILE A 254 -5.36 -16.63 -19.98
N PHE A 255 -4.83 -17.01 -18.80
CA PHE A 255 -3.38 -17.17 -18.61
C PHE A 255 -2.82 -18.22 -19.58
N ASN A 256 -3.40 -19.43 -19.62
CA ASN A 256 -2.95 -20.52 -20.48
C ASN A 256 -3.03 -20.15 -21.97
N PHE A 257 -4.09 -19.47 -22.39
CA PHE A 257 -4.24 -18.98 -23.76
C PHE A 257 -3.10 -18.03 -24.17
N TYR A 258 -2.80 -17.05 -23.34
CA TYR A 258 -1.70 -16.11 -23.62
C TYR A 258 -0.33 -16.75 -23.45
N ASP A 259 -0.21 -17.73 -22.56
CA ASP A 259 1.04 -18.45 -22.37
C ASP A 259 1.43 -19.28 -23.60
N GLN A 260 0.45 -19.98 -24.20
CA GLN A 260 0.66 -20.68 -25.47
C GLN A 260 1.11 -19.75 -26.59
N LYS A 261 0.56 -18.53 -26.65
CA LYS A 261 1.00 -17.51 -27.61
C LYS A 261 2.44 -17.08 -27.36
N ILE A 262 2.80 -16.85 -26.10
CA ILE A 262 4.17 -16.50 -25.70
C ILE A 262 5.12 -17.62 -26.11
N ASP A 263 4.82 -18.87 -25.76
CA ASP A 263 5.63 -20.04 -26.10
C ASP A 263 5.82 -20.21 -27.61
N LYS A 264 4.77 -19.95 -28.41
CA LYS A 264 4.87 -19.99 -29.87
C LYS A 264 5.88 -18.97 -30.40
N VAL A 265 5.77 -17.71 -29.99
CA VAL A 265 6.71 -16.64 -30.40
C VAL A 265 8.14 -16.94 -29.95
N LEU A 266 8.30 -17.54 -28.76
CA LEU A 266 9.60 -17.95 -28.24
C LEU A 266 10.24 -19.08 -29.07
N LYS A 267 9.46 -20.10 -29.45
CA LYS A 267 9.92 -21.24 -30.26
C LYS A 267 10.29 -20.85 -31.69
N GLU A 268 9.57 -19.90 -32.28
CA GLU A 268 9.85 -19.41 -33.64
C GLU A 268 11.09 -18.49 -33.69
N GLY A 269 11.65 -18.07 -32.55
CA GLY A 269 12.78 -17.14 -32.51
C GLY A 269 12.42 -15.70 -32.92
N ASN A 270 11.12 -15.40 -33.03
CA ASN A 270 10.60 -14.12 -33.52
C ASN A 270 10.63 -12.99 -32.48
N TYR A 271 11.04 -13.27 -31.23
CA TYR A 271 11.08 -12.26 -30.18
C TYR A 271 12.21 -11.25 -30.39
N LYS A 272 11.84 -9.98 -30.57
CA LYS A 272 12.76 -8.83 -30.52
C LYS A 272 12.43 -7.98 -29.30
N SER A 273 13.42 -7.78 -28.42
CA SER A 273 13.24 -6.94 -27.25
C SER A 273 12.93 -5.50 -27.66
N VAL A 274 11.91 -4.89 -27.04
CA VAL A 274 11.58 -3.49 -27.30
C VAL A 274 12.74 -2.61 -26.84
N LYS A 275 13.14 -1.63 -27.68
CA LYS A 275 14.13 -0.63 -27.29
C LYS A 275 13.46 0.32 -26.30
N LEU A 276 13.87 0.24 -25.03
CA LEU A 276 13.31 1.05 -23.97
C LEU A 276 13.89 2.46 -23.99
N ASN A 277 13.06 3.42 -23.57
CA ASN A 277 13.55 4.74 -23.21
C ASN A 277 14.47 4.66 -21.99
N LYS A 278 15.34 5.66 -21.83
CA LYS A 278 16.18 5.77 -20.64
C LYS A 278 15.28 5.80 -19.41
N VAL A 279 15.60 4.95 -18.44
CA VAL A 279 14.85 4.78 -17.20
C VAL A 279 14.75 6.13 -16.49
N GLY A 280 13.52 6.61 -16.33
CA GLY A 280 13.23 7.85 -15.62
C GLY A 280 12.55 7.56 -14.30
N LEU A 281 12.95 8.26 -13.24
CA LEU A 281 12.13 8.35 -12.02
C LEU A 281 10.87 9.20 -12.29
N TYR A 282 11.05 10.24 -13.10
CA TYR A 282 10.02 11.13 -13.64
C TYR A 282 10.31 11.33 -15.12
N ASN A 283 9.38 10.95 -16.00
CA ASN A 283 9.56 11.25 -17.41
C ASN A 283 9.10 12.69 -17.68
N SER A 284 10.07 13.61 -17.79
CA SER A 284 9.84 15.02 -18.11
C SER A 284 9.06 15.22 -19.42
N ASN A 285 9.12 14.23 -20.32
CA ASN A 285 8.52 14.34 -21.64
C ASN A 285 7.00 14.22 -21.63
N VAL A 286 6.39 13.57 -20.64
CA VAL A 286 4.91 13.47 -20.59
C VAL A 286 4.29 14.82 -20.30
N PHE A 287 4.90 15.59 -19.39
CA PHE A 287 4.41 16.93 -19.10
C PHE A 287 4.62 17.86 -20.27
N LYS A 288 5.79 17.81 -20.93
CA LYS A 288 6.01 18.56 -22.16
C LYS A 288 5.02 18.16 -23.25
N GLU A 289 4.76 16.88 -23.48
CA GLU A 289 3.84 16.44 -24.52
C GLU A 289 2.39 16.84 -24.20
N VAL A 290 1.93 16.73 -22.96
CA VAL A 290 0.60 17.21 -22.54
C VAL A 290 0.51 18.74 -22.57
N GLU A 291 1.58 19.44 -22.20
CA GLU A 291 1.65 20.90 -22.21
C GLU A 291 1.76 21.44 -23.65
N ASP A 292 2.47 20.75 -24.53
CA ASP A 292 2.55 20.99 -25.97
C ASP A 292 1.23 20.66 -26.64
N ILE A 293 0.52 19.61 -26.21
CA ILE A 293 -0.85 19.29 -26.64
C ILE A 293 -1.83 20.39 -26.20
N LYS A 294 -1.69 20.91 -24.99
CA LYS A 294 -2.49 22.05 -24.49
C LYS A 294 -2.15 23.36 -25.23
N LYS A 295 -0.87 23.62 -25.51
CA LYS A 295 -0.40 24.82 -26.23
C LYS A 295 -0.74 24.77 -27.72
N SER A 296 -0.86 23.58 -28.30
CA SER A 296 -1.18 23.38 -29.72
C SER A 296 -2.66 23.05 -29.95
N GLY A 297 -3.56 23.59 -29.12
CA GLY A 297 -4.99 23.27 -28.97
C GLY A 297 -5.78 22.93 -30.25
N ASP A 298 -5.41 23.44 -31.42
CA ASP A 298 -6.07 23.13 -32.69
C ASP A 298 -5.36 22.09 -33.58
N ARG A 299 -4.04 21.90 -33.45
CA ARG A 299 -3.27 20.98 -34.31
C ARG A 299 -3.23 19.55 -33.80
N VAL A 300 -3.34 19.32 -32.49
CA VAL A 300 -3.32 17.95 -31.94
C VAL A 300 -4.63 17.22 -32.14
N VAL A 301 -5.78 17.88 -32.11
CA VAL A 301 -7.06 17.26 -32.48
C VAL A 301 -7.02 16.81 -33.95
N ILE A 302 -6.35 17.57 -34.82
CA ILE A 302 -6.15 17.23 -36.24
C ILE A 302 -5.14 16.08 -36.39
N ASN A 303 -4.04 16.05 -35.62
CA ASN A 303 -3.05 14.96 -35.67
C ASN A 303 -3.53 13.66 -35.00
N LEU A 304 -4.35 13.71 -33.96
CA LEU A 304 -5.00 12.54 -33.38
C LEU A 304 -6.11 12.01 -34.31
N LYS A 305 -6.82 12.88 -35.03
CA LYS A 305 -7.71 12.46 -36.13
C LYS A 305 -6.93 11.87 -37.31
N LYS A 306 -5.78 12.43 -37.70
CA LYS A 306 -4.92 11.87 -38.75
C LYS A 306 -4.27 10.54 -38.34
N ARG A 307 -3.82 10.38 -37.09
CA ARG A 307 -3.33 9.10 -36.56
C ARG A 307 -4.46 8.08 -36.43
N ALA A 308 -5.66 8.47 -35.99
CA ALA A 308 -6.82 7.58 -36.00
C ALA A 308 -7.19 7.14 -37.43
N LYS A 309 -7.10 8.06 -38.40
CA LYS A 309 -7.35 7.79 -39.83
C LYS A 309 -6.22 6.98 -40.49
N GLN A 310 -4.98 7.12 -40.03
CA GLN A 310 -3.85 6.27 -40.47
C GLN A 310 -3.88 4.88 -39.84
N VAL A 311 -4.38 4.74 -38.60
CA VAL A 311 -4.64 3.42 -37.99
C VAL A 311 -5.80 2.70 -38.69
N ASP A 312 -6.80 3.43 -39.21
CA ASP A 312 -7.82 2.87 -40.11
C ASP A 312 -7.29 2.52 -41.52
N ILE A 313 -6.16 3.10 -41.96
CA ILE A 313 -5.53 2.82 -43.28
C ILE A 313 -4.43 1.74 -43.16
N GLN A 314 -3.99 1.41 -41.95
CA GLN A 314 -3.13 0.25 -41.69
C GLN A 314 -3.94 -1.04 -41.43
N LYS A 315 -5.15 -1.13 -42.02
CA LYS A 315 -5.97 -2.34 -42.13
C LYS A 315 -5.75 -2.99 -43.50
N GLU A 316 -4.53 -3.46 -43.75
CA GLU A 316 -4.25 -4.37 -44.85
C GLU A 316 -2.91 -5.08 -44.61
N VAL A 317 -2.82 -5.85 -43.52
CA VAL A 317 -1.94 -7.02 -43.44
C VAL A 317 -2.72 -8.09 -42.71
N ASP A 318 -3.08 -9.12 -43.47
CA ASP A 318 -3.82 -10.28 -43.02
C ASP A 318 -3.11 -11.07 -41.92
N VAL A 319 -3.96 -11.82 -41.22
CA VAL A 319 -3.73 -12.99 -40.36
C VAL A 319 -3.71 -12.71 -38.84
N VAL A 320 -4.82 -13.16 -38.23
CA VAL A 320 -5.14 -13.38 -36.80
C VAL A 320 -5.83 -12.22 -36.06
N GLY A 321 -7.16 -12.28 -35.93
CA GLY A 321 -7.85 -11.37 -35.00
C GLY A 321 -9.37 -11.41 -34.79
N ASP A 322 -10.14 -12.34 -35.37
CA ASP A 322 -11.59 -12.12 -35.55
C ASP A 322 -12.51 -12.33 -34.32
N PHE A 323 -11.98 -12.44 -33.09
CA PHE A 323 -12.82 -12.72 -31.90
C PHE A 323 -12.71 -11.72 -30.73
N GLN A 324 -11.80 -10.75 -30.75
CA GLN A 324 -11.66 -9.76 -29.66
C GLN A 324 -11.69 -8.30 -30.11
N GLU A 325 -11.48 -8.01 -31.39
CA GLU A 325 -11.38 -6.64 -31.89
C GLU A 325 -12.72 -5.89 -31.81
N LYS A 326 -13.85 -6.56 -32.12
CA LYS A 326 -15.19 -5.95 -32.13
C LYS A 326 -15.69 -5.54 -30.74
N GLY A 327 -15.30 -6.24 -29.68
CA GLY A 327 -15.72 -5.93 -28.30
C GLY A 327 -15.00 -4.73 -27.69
N PHE A 328 -13.68 -4.66 -27.89
CA PHE A 328 -12.85 -3.56 -27.40
C PHE A 328 -13.03 -2.30 -28.27
N GLU A 329 -13.13 -2.43 -29.60
CA GLU A 329 -13.46 -1.31 -30.49
C GLU A 329 -14.84 -0.74 -30.18
N ALA A 330 -15.88 -1.56 -29.94
CA ALA A 330 -17.21 -1.04 -29.63
C ALA A 330 -17.25 -0.26 -28.30
N ALA A 331 -16.56 -0.75 -27.27
CA ALA A 331 -16.49 -0.08 -25.98
C ALA A 331 -15.75 1.27 -26.07
N VAL A 332 -14.58 1.28 -26.72
CA VAL A 332 -13.76 2.49 -26.89
C VAL A 332 -14.44 3.49 -27.84
N LYS A 333 -15.09 3.03 -28.93
CA LYS A 333 -15.77 3.91 -29.88
C LYS A 333 -17.01 4.55 -29.27
N LYS A 334 -17.75 3.84 -28.41
CA LYS A 334 -18.92 4.38 -27.70
C LYS A 334 -18.52 5.44 -26.65
N GLU A 335 -17.48 5.18 -25.87
CA GLU A 335 -16.95 6.14 -24.88
C GLU A 335 -16.37 7.40 -25.53
N LYS A 336 -15.67 7.23 -26.66
CA LYS A 336 -15.04 8.33 -27.41
C LYS A 336 -16.07 9.19 -28.17
N VAL A 337 -17.15 8.59 -28.68
CA VAL A 337 -18.25 9.33 -29.34
C VAL A 337 -19.03 10.16 -28.32
N GLU A 338 -19.33 9.62 -27.14
CA GLU A 338 -20.06 10.37 -26.10
C GLU A 338 -19.22 11.53 -25.55
N THR A 339 -17.92 11.29 -25.30
CA THR A 339 -17.00 12.34 -24.82
C THR A 339 -16.85 13.47 -25.84
N VAL A 340 -16.75 13.15 -27.13
CA VAL A 340 -16.69 14.15 -28.20
C VAL A 340 -18.02 14.88 -28.35
N ARG A 341 -19.17 14.21 -28.19
CA ARG A 341 -20.49 14.85 -28.22
C ARG A 341 -20.67 15.84 -27.09
N ILE A 342 -20.33 15.46 -25.85
CA ILE A 342 -20.39 16.33 -24.66
C ILE A 342 -19.48 17.55 -24.83
N LEU A 343 -18.25 17.36 -25.33
CA LEU A 343 -17.34 18.47 -25.62
C LEU A 343 -17.90 19.40 -26.69
N LYS A 344 -18.50 18.86 -27.76
CA LYS A 344 -19.10 19.64 -28.85
C LYS A 344 -20.35 20.41 -28.41
N GLU A 345 -21.16 19.81 -27.54
CA GLU A 345 -22.33 20.44 -26.93
C GLU A 345 -21.91 21.53 -25.92
N SER A 346 -20.82 21.33 -25.17
CA SER A 346 -20.26 22.34 -24.25
C SER A 346 -19.61 23.55 -24.95
N LEU A 347 -19.14 23.37 -26.19
CA LEU A 347 -18.46 24.41 -26.97
C LEU A 347 -19.42 25.27 -27.81
N ASN A 348 -20.65 24.82 -28.08
CA ASN A 348 -21.51 25.41 -29.10
C ASN A 348 -22.75 26.17 -28.61
N GLY A 349 -23.03 26.34 -27.32
CA GLY A 349 -24.23 27.10 -26.95
C GLY A 349 -24.35 27.49 -25.50
N GLU A 350 -24.89 28.70 -25.29
CA GLU A 350 -25.37 29.24 -24.02
C GLU A 350 -26.11 28.15 -23.20
N VAL A 351 -25.42 27.60 -22.21
CA VAL A 351 -26.01 26.60 -21.32
C VAL A 351 -26.99 27.30 -20.40
N LYS A 352 -28.28 27.20 -20.73
CA LYS A 352 -29.38 27.45 -19.80
C LYS A 352 -29.09 26.68 -18.50
N LYS A 353 -28.98 27.41 -17.39
CA LYS A 353 -28.69 26.89 -16.04
C LYS A 353 -29.66 25.77 -15.60
N ASP A 354 -30.83 25.66 -16.22
CA ASP A 354 -31.87 24.70 -15.85
C ASP A 354 -31.62 23.25 -16.33
N ILE A 355 -30.73 23.02 -17.30
CA ILE A 355 -30.37 21.66 -17.76
C ILE A 355 -29.29 21.03 -16.85
N VAL A 356 -28.53 21.86 -16.13
CA VAL A 356 -27.43 21.39 -15.25
C VAL A 356 -27.97 20.83 -13.93
N GLN A 357 -29.14 21.26 -13.45
CA GLN A 357 -29.71 20.75 -12.20
C GLN A 357 -30.50 19.43 -12.35
N ASN A 358 -31.08 19.13 -13.52
CA ASN A 358 -31.88 17.92 -13.72
C ASN A 358 -31.08 16.71 -14.26
N ASN A 359 -29.82 16.91 -14.68
CA ASN A 359 -28.93 15.85 -15.15
C ASN A 359 -27.84 15.45 -14.14
N ILE A 360 -27.97 15.83 -12.87
CA ILE A 360 -27.32 15.09 -11.78
C ILE A 360 -28.09 13.78 -11.57
N GLN A 361 -28.27 12.99 -12.64
CA GLN A 361 -28.49 11.56 -12.48
C GLN A 361 -27.26 11.08 -11.71
N GLU A 362 -27.48 10.48 -10.54
CA GLU A 362 -26.44 9.80 -9.77
C GLU A 362 -25.55 9.07 -10.76
N GLU A 363 -24.33 9.58 -10.95
CA GLU A 363 -23.36 9.06 -11.90
C GLU A 363 -23.10 7.62 -11.44
N LYS A 364 -23.81 6.66 -12.05
CA LYS A 364 -23.70 5.25 -11.69
C LYS A 364 -22.25 4.92 -11.90
N ILE A 365 -21.53 4.78 -10.79
CA ILE A 365 -20.09 4.51 -10.77
C ILE A 365 -19.85 3.45 -11.84
N PRO A 366 -19.12 3.76 -12.92
CA PRO A 366 -19.05 2.90 -14.09
C PRO A 366 -18.63 1.52 -13.61
N GLN A 367 -19.52 0.55 -13.77
CA GLN A 367 -19.26 -0.80 -13.32
C GLN A 367 -18.02 -1.28 -14.05
N ARG A 368 -16.97 -1.62 -13.29
CA ARG A 368 -15.72 -2.11 -13.88
C ARG A 368 -16.02 -3.33 -14.73
N ASN A 369 -15.50 -3.35 -15.95
CA ASN A 369 -15.56 -4.53 -16.81
C ASN A 369 -14.83 -5.69 -16.10
N TRP A 370 -15.57 -6.74 -15.75
CA TRP A 370 -15.04 -7.95 -15.12
C TRP A 370 -13.90 -8.57 -15.94
N GLU A 371 -14.01 -8.56 -17.28
CA GLU A 371 -12.98 -9.08 -18.17
C GLU A 371 -11.67 -8.31 -18.02
N GLY A 372 -11.74 -6.97 -17.99
CA GLY A 372 -10.57 -6.11 -17.75
C GLY A 372 -9.94 -6.37 -16.38
N ALA A 373 -10.75 -6.72 -15.37
CA ALA A 373 -10.27 -7.06 -14.03
C ALA A 373 -9.50 -8.40 -14.00
N CYS A 374 -9.93 -9.39 -14.79
CA CYS A 374 -9.24 -10.67 -15.01
C CYS A 374 -7.95 -10.48 -15.82
N ILE A 375 -7.98 -9.69 -16.90
CA ILE A 375 -6.80 -9.36 -17.71
C ILE A 375 -5.72 -8.68 -16.84
N ASN A 376 -6.10 -7.73 -15.98
CA ASN A 376 -5.15 -7.09 -15.05
C ASN A 376 -4.53 -8.09 -14.06
N ALA A 377 -5.28 -9.09 -13.60
CA ALA A 377 -4.73 -10.15 -12.76
C ALA A 377 -3.71 -11.01 -13.53
N VAL A 378 -4.06 -11.44 -14.75
CA VAL A 378 -3.18 -12.22 -15.64
C VAL A 378 -1.91 -11.43 -15.99
N PHE A 379 -2.04 -10.14 -16.30
CA PHE A 379 -0.93 -9.22 -16.51
C PHE A 379 0.07 -9.26 -15.34
N ARG A 380 -0.41 -9.18 -14.10
CA ARG A 380 0.45 -9.27 -12.90
C ARG A 380 1.08 -10.65 -12.74
N MET A 381 0.35 -11.72 -13.04
CA MET A 381 0.90 -13.09 -12.99
C MET A 381 2.06 -13.27 -13.96
N PHE A 382 2.01 -12.69 -15.16
CA PHE A 382 3.13 -12.71 -16.09
C PHE A 382 4.36 -11.95 -15.57
N ILE A 383 4.15 -10.78 -14.95
CA ILE A 383 5.24 -10.05 -14.28
C ILE A 383 5.89 -10.94 -13.21
N TRP A 384 5.08 -11.57 -12.36
CA TRP A 384 5.59 -12.39 -11.26
C TRP A 384 6.32 -13.63 -11.74
N ARG A 385 5.77 -14.32 -12.75
CA ARG A 385 6.43 -15.45 -13.39
C ARG A 385 7.79 -15.04 -13.92
N ASP A 386 7.84 -13.96 -14.69
CA ASP A 386 9.08 -13.52 -15.33
C ASP A 386 10.12 -13.09 -14.29
N MET A 387 9.71 -12.43 -13.20
CA MET A 387 10.56 -12.13 -12.05
C MET A 387 11.16 -13.40 -11.44
N VAL A 388 10.34 -14.44 -11.21
CA VAL A 388 10.79 -15.71 -10.63
C VAL A 388 11.73 -16.44 -11.59
N VAL A 389 11.38 -16.53 -12.87
CA VAL A 389 12.21 -17.16 -13.91
C VAL A 389 13.57 -16.45 -14.01
N GLU A 390 13.59 -15.12 -14.05
CA GLU A 390 14.83 -14.36 -14.09
C GLU A 390 15.67 -14.57 -12.82
N PHE A 391 15.04 -14.56 -11.64
CA PHE A 391 15.70 -14.80 -10.36
C PHE A 391 16.31 -16.21 -10.29
N VAL A 392 15.57 -17.24 -10.70
CA VAL A 392 16.04 -18.64 -10.73
C VAL A 392 17.17 -18.83 -11.73
N ASN A 393 17.08 -18.23 -12.92
CA ASN A 393 18.08 -18.38 -13.98
C ASN A 393 19.38 -17.63 -13.65
N LYS A 394 19.30 -16.42 -13.09
CA LYS A 394 20.48 -15.61 -12.77
C LYS A 394 21.05 -15.89 -11.38
N LYS A 395 20.28 -16.53 -10.50
CA LYS A 395 20.64 -16.86 -9.11
C LYS A 395 21.30 -15.70 -8.35
N PRO A 396 20.75 -14.48 -8.35
CA PRO A 396 21.37 -13.36 -7.66
C PRO A 396 21.20 -13.54 -6.15
N PHE A 397 22.20 -14.08 -5.46
CA PHE A 397 22.12 -14.43 -4.04
C PHE A 397 21.71 -13.25 -3.14
N LEU A 398 22.26 -12.06 -3.41
CA LEU A 398 21.92 -10.79 -2.73
C LEU A 398 20.84 -9.97 -3.47
N GLY A 399 20.15 -10.60 -4.42
CA GLY A 399 19.14 -10.00 -5.28
C GLY A 399 19.72 -9.08 -6.35
N PHE A 400 18.86 -8.59 -7.23
CA PHE A 400 19.25 -7.66 -8.28
C PHE A 400 19.51 -6.26 -7.73
N HIS A 401 20.46 -5.53 -8.33
CA HIS A 401 20.73 -4.12 -8.00
C HIS A 401 19.43 -3.28 -7.93
N PHE A 402 19.40 -2.33 -7.00
CA PHE A 402 18.30 -1.36 -6.98
C PHE A 402 18.37 -0.50 -8.24
N GLY A 403 17.21 -0.11 -8.77
CA GLY A 403 17.15 0.68 -10.00
C GLY A 403 17.17 -0.17 -11.28
N LYS A 404 17.64 -1.42 -11.24
CA LYS A 404 17.56 -2.32 -12.41
C LYS A 404 16.11 -2.40 -12.91
N PRO A 405 15.79 -2.01 -14.14
CA PRO A 405 14.42 -2.09 -14.65
C PRO A 405 13.90 -3.52 -14.62
N LEU A 406 12.67 -3.69 -14.15
CA LEU A 406 11.99 -4.97 -14.32
C LEU A 406 11.44 -5.02 -15.74
N ARG A 407 11.91 -5.99 -16.52
CA ARG A 407 11.44 -6.27 -17.89
C ARG A 407 10.74 -7.62 -17.91
N SER A 408 9.43 -7.61 -18.17
CA SER A 408 8.67 -8.84 -18.37
C SER A 408 8.68 -9.20 -19.85
N ARG A 409 9.43 -10.25 -20.19
CA ARG A 409 9.51 -10.79 -21.55
C ARG A 409 8.14 -11.20 -22.08
N SER A 410 7.34 -11.81 -21.21
CA SER A 410 5.98 -12.25 -21.50
C SER A 410 5.10 -11.08 -21.92
N LEU A 411 5.12 -10.01 -21.14
CA LEU A 411 4.36 -8.81 -21.47
C LEU A 411 4.88 -8.16 -22.75
N GLU A 412 6.20 -8.07 -22.97
CA GLU A 412 6.77 -7.48 -24.18
C GLU A 412 6.31 -8.22 -25.45
N ILE A 413 6.27 -9.56 -25.41
CA ILE A 413 5.74 -10.39 -26.51
C ILE A 413 4.26 -10.10 -26.78
N LEU A 414 3.48 -9.93 -25.71
CA LEU A 414 2.05 -9.60 -25.82
C LEU A 414 1.80 -8.12 -26.16
N ASN A 415 2.85 -7.29 -26.20
CA ASN A 415 2.74 -5.83 -26.26
C ASN A 415 1.83 -5.23 -25.16
N TRP A 416 1.84 -5.85 -23.98
CA TRP A 416 1.05 -5.44 -22.82
C TRP A 416 1.88 -4.53 -21.92
N GLY A 417 1.49 -3.27 -21.77
CA GLY A 417 2.27 -2.30 -20.97
C GLY A 417 3.19 -1.41 -21.79
N GLY A 418 2.93 -1.29 -23.09
CA GLY A 418 3.65 -0.36 -23.97
C GLY A 418 3.63 1.08 -23.46
N ILE A 419 2.55 1.51 -22.78
CA ILE A 419 2.46 2.84 -22.16
C ILE A 419 3.47 2.96 -21.02
N GLU A 420 3.50 2.01 -20.09
CA GLU A 420 4.42 2.01 -18.95
C GLU A 420 5.87 1.91 -19.39
N TRP A 421 6.21 1.12 -20.41
CA TRP A 421 7.58 1.05 -20.92
C TRP A 421 8.02 2.29 -21.66
N THR A 422 7.15 2.88 -22.48
CA THR A 422 7.48 4.13 -23.18
C THR A 422 7.56 5.30 -22.20
N ARG A 423 6.68 5.32 -21.20
CA ARG A 423 6.65 6.35 -20.17
C ARG A 423 7.77 6.19 -19.14
N ASP A 424 7.86 5.06 -18.47
CA ASP A 424 8.72 4.90 -17.30
C ASP A 424 10.02 4.16 -17.63
N GLY A 425 10.00 3.33 -18.67
CA GLY A 425 11.12 2.44 -19.03
C GLY A 425 11.18 1.16 -18.19
N TRP A 426 10.17 0.90 -17.37
CA TRP A 426 10.10 -0.26 -16.48
C TRP A 426 8.64 -0.55 -16.06
N ILE A 427 8.41 -1.69 -15.42
CA ILE A 427 7.08 -2.07 -14.90
C ILE A 427 7.12 -2.36 -13.41
N GLY A 428 6.06 -1.95 -12.70
CA GLY A 428 5.90 -2.24 -11.28
C GLY A 428 5.75 -3.74 -11.01
N ALA A 429 6.31 -4.24 -9.91
CA ALA A 429 6.14 -5.63 -9.52
C ALA A 429 4.70 -5.95 -9.07
N HIS A 430 3.96 -4.93 -8.58
CA HIS A 430 2.61 -5.09 -8.03
C HIS A 430 2.46 -6.18 -6.93
N ASN A 431 3.56 -6.54 -6.27
CA ASN A 431 3.62 -7.45 -5.13
C ASN A 431 4.84 -7.08 -4.29
N SER A 432 4.61 -6.54 -3.09
CA SER A 432 5.69 -6.00 -2.26
C SER A 432 6.67 -7.09 -1.80
N TYR A 433 6.18 -8.29 -1.46
CA TYR A 433 7.04 -9.39 -1.00
C TYR A 433 7.93 -9.92 -2.12
N LEU A 434 7.36 -10.19 -3.28
CA LEU A 434 8.13 -10.67 -4.43
C LEU A 434 9.17 -9.63 -4.85
N HIS A 435 8.84 -8.34 -4.78
CA HIS A 435 9.77 -7.27 -5.09
C HIS A 435 10.92 -7.17 -4.06
N ILE A 436 10.63 -7.32 -2.76
CA ILE A 436 11.65 -7.39 -1.70
C ILE A 436 12.61 -8.57 -1.96
N ILE A 437 12.08 -9.75 -2.27
CA ILE A 437 12.88 -10.95 -2.57
C ILE A 437 13.71 -10.74 -3.84
N TYR A 438 13.09 -10.28 -4.92
CA TYR A 438 13.76 -10.03 -6.19
C TYR A 438 14.92 -9.04 -6.06
N ARG A 439 14.74 -7.99 -5.25
CA ARG A 439 15.79 -6.99 -5.02
C ARG A 439 16.81 -7.41 -3.99
N SER A 440 16.46 -8.16 -2.96
CA SER A 440 17.35 -8.36 -1.80
C SER A 440 17.82 -9.80 -1.63
N GLY A 441 17.36 -10.70 -2.50
CA GLY A 441 17.67 -12.12 -2.49
C GLY A 441 17.39 -12.74 -1.12
N ILE A 442 18.37 -13.48 -0.60
CA ILE A 442 18.27 -14.16 0.69
C ILE A 442 18.02 -13.20 1.86
N VAL A 443 18.58 -11.98 1.81
CA VAL A 443 18.38 -10.97 2.86
C VAL A 443 16.91 -10.56 2.92
N GLY A 444 16.25 -10.45 1.77
CA GLY A 444 14.81 -10.16 1.68
C GLY A 444 13.95 -11.29 2.26
N ILE A 445 14.32 -12.54 1.99
CA ILE A 445 13.63 -13.72 2.54
C ILE A 445 13.77 -13.74 4.08
N ILE A 446 14.99 -13.59 4.60
CA ILE A 446 15.25 -13.55 6.05
C ILE A 446 14.46 -12.41 6.70
N PHE A 447 14.43 -11.24 6.06
CA PHE A 447 13.65 -10.09 6.51
C PHE A 447 12.15 -10.43 6.61
N ILE A 448 11.54 -10.98 5.55
CA ILE A 448 10.12 -11.36 5.53
C ILE A 448 9.80 -12.42 6.59
N ILE A 449 10.63 -13.47 6.71
CA ILE A 449 10.44 -14.51 7.72
C ILE A 449 10.51 -13.91 9.13
N SER A 450 11.44 -12.99 9.37
CA SER A 450 11.62 -12.34 10.67
C SER A 450 10.40 -11.51 11.07
N ILE A 451 9.88 -10.67 10.18
CA ILE A 451 8.69 -9.84 10.46
C ILE A 451 7.44 -10.70 10.69
N LEU A 452 7.26 -11.77 9.93
CA LEU A 452 6.10 -12.66 10.10
C LEU A 452 6.20 -13.47 11.39
N THR A 453 7.40 -13.93 11.75
CA THR A 453 7.67 -14.62 13.02
C THR A 453 7.36 -13.72 14.22
N ILE A 454 7.80 -12.46 14.18
CA ILE A 454 7.50 -11.49 15.24
C ILE A 454 5.99 -11.22 15.31
N LEU A 455 5.32 -11.03 14.18
CA LEU A 455 3.87 -10.84 14.12
C LEU A 455 3.11 -12.03 14.71
N PHE A 456 3.47 -13.25 14.37
CA PHE A 456 2.85 -14.45 14.93
C PHE A 456 3.04 -14.56 16.44
N LYS A 457 4.24 -14.23 16.94
CA LYS A 457 4.51 -14.14 18.40
C LYS A 457 3.63 -13.08 19.07
N MET A 458 3.49 -11.89 18.48
CA MET A 458 2.61 -10.84 18.99
C MET A 458 1.16 -11.31 19.05
N ILE A 459 0.64 -11.89 17.96
CA ILE A 459 -0.73 -12.43 17.88
C ILE A 459 -0.97 -13.45 19.00
N LYS A 460 -0.11 -14.47 19.10
CA LYS A 460 -0.24 -15.52 20.11
C LYS A 460 -0.30 -14.94 21.52
N THR A 461 0.63 -14.05 21.86
CA THR A 461 0.68 -13.46 23.20
C THR A 461 -0.48 -12.50 23.46
N PHE A 462 -0.92 -11.69 22.51
CA PHE A 462 -2.07 -10.80 22.74
C PHE A 462 -3.37 -11.58 22.94
N ILE A 463 -3.56 -12.70 22.26
CA ILE A 463 -4.69 -13.60 22.51
C ILE A 463 -4.58 -14.22 23.91
N GLN A 464 -3.41 -14.75 24.28
CA GLN A 464 -3.17 -15.35 25.61
C GLN A 464 -3.38 -14.34 26.75
N LEU A 465 -2.87 -13.12 26.59
CA LEU A 465 -3.04 -12.03 27.56
C LEU A 465 -4.38 -11.31 27.46
N LYS A 466 -5.28 -11.76 26.58
CA LYS A 466 -6.61 -11.18 26.39
C LYS A 466 -6.56 -9.65 26.11
N SER A 467 -5.53 -9.20 25.39
CA SER A 467 -5.28 -7.78 25.14
C SER A 467 -6.05 -7.29 23.91
N VAL A 468 -7.24 -6.73 24.13
CA VAL A 468 -8.09 -6.15 23.06
C VAL A 468 -7.32 -5.16 22.19
N THR A 469 -6.52 -4.28 22.80
CA THR A 469 -5.70 -3.30 22.08
C THR A 469 -4.66 -3.99 21.19
N GLY A 470 -3.98 -5.03 21.69
CA GLY A 470 -3.01 -5.77 20.91
C GLY A 470 -3.65 -6.55 19.75
N ILE A 471 -4.83 -7.13 19.98
CA ILE A 471 -5.61 -7.81 18.94
C ILE A 471 -6.00 -6.83 17.83
N LEU A 472 -6.55 -5.66 18.17
CA LEU A 472 -6.93 -4.65 17.17
C LEU A 472 -5.70 -4.15 16.37
N LEU A 473 -4.57 -3.89 17.03
CA LEU A 473 -3.32 -3.50 16.37
C LEU A 473 -2.80 -4.58 15.41
N CYS A 474 -2.81 -5.85 15.82
CA CYS A 474 -2.45 -6.95 14.92
C CYS A 474 -3.43 -7.06 13.74
N GLY A 475 -4.72 -6.77 13.93
CA GLY A 475 -5.71 -6.72 12.85
C GLY A 475 -5.36 -5.68 11.78
N ILE A 476 -4.90 -4.49 12.19
CA ILE A 476 -4.37 -3.46 11.27
C ILE A 476 -3.18 -4.01 10.48
N ILE A 477 -2.19 -4.61 11.16
CA ILE A 477 -0.97 -5.11 10.51
C ILE A 477 -1.31 -6.24 9.52
N ILE A 478 -2.16 -7.19 9.91
CA ILE A 478 -2.59 -8.31 9.05
C ILE A 478 -3.27 -7.78 7.79
N ASN A 479 -4.18 -6.80 7.92
CA ASN A 479 -4.86 -6.19 6.79
C ASN A 479 -3.89 -5.70 5.72
N TRP A 480 -2.91 -4.88 6.12
CA TRP A 480 -1.91 -4.33 5.22
C TRP A 480 -0.95 -5.39 4.68
N PHE A 481 -0.55 -6.35 5.50
CA PHE A 481 0.35 -7.41 5.08
C PHE A 481 -0.31 -8.34 4.06
N VAL A 482 -1.61 -8.60 4.17
CA VAL A 482 -2.38 -9.33 3.16
C VAL A 482 -2.46 -8.51 1.87
N ALA A 483 -2.84 -7.23 1.95
CA ALA A 483 -2.94 -6.35 0.78
C ALA A 483 -1.60 -6.19 0.04
N ALA A 484 -0.48 -6.20 0.76
CA ALA A 484 0.88 -6.09 0.20
C ALA A 484 1.29 -7.25 -0.73
N ASN A 485 0.58 -8.40 -0.70
CA ASN A 485 0.79 -9.48 -1.67
C ASN A 485 0.40 -9.10 -3.10
N PHE A 486 -0.43 -8.07 -3.25
CA PHE A 486 -1.02 -7.71 -4.54
C PHE A 486 -0.92 -6.21 -4.86
N LEU A 487 -0.28 -5.44 -3.97
CA LEU A 487 -0.11 -4.00 -4.09
C LEU A 487 1.31 -3.63 -3.64
N LEU A 488 1.79 -2.49 -4.09
CA LEU A 488 3.11 -1.93 -3.72
C LEU A 488 3.04 -1.17 -2.38
N ILE A 489 2.35 -1.73 -1.39
CA ILE A 489 2.10 -1.11 -0.08
C ILE A 489 3.40 -0.76 0.65
N PHE A 490 4.43 -1.59 0.54
CA PHE A 490 5.71 -1.35 1.22
C PHE A 490 6.67 -0.46 0.43
N GLU A 491 6.37 -0.13 -0.82
CA GLU A 491 7.19 0.77 -1.64
C GLU A 491 6.75 2.23 -1.50
N LEU A 492 5.44 2.46 -1.37
CA LEU A 492 4.87 3.79 -1.44
C LEU A 492 4.97 4.48 -0.07
N PRO A 493 5.58 5.68 0.05
CA PRO A 493 5.80 6.36 1.34
C PRO A 493 4.51 6.50 2.14
N TYR A 494 3.45 6.92 1.46
CA TYR A 494 2.18 7.23 2.10
C TYR A 494 1.50 6.01 2.73
N THR A 495 1.79 4.79 2.28
CA THR A 495 1.34 3.55 2.93
C THR A 495 2.42 2.95 3.82
N ALA A 496 3.65 2.82 3.34
CA ALA A 496 4.72 2.11 4.02
C ALA A 496 5.07 2.74 5.37
N ILE A 497 5.24 4.07 5.42
CA ILE A 497 5.72 4.77 6.62
C ILE A 497 4.74 4.61 7.80
N PRO A 498 3.43 4.89 7.67
CA PRO A 498 2.52 4.71 8.79
C PRO A 498 2.38 3.24 9.21
N ILE A 499 2.37 2.30 8.25
CA ILE A 499 2.23 0.87 8.54
C ILE A 499 3.44 0.35 9.34
N TRP A 500 4.66 0.66 8.89
CA TRP A 500 5.86 0.26 9.61
C TRP A 500 5.95 0.91 10.99
N THR A 501 5.55 2.17 11.11
CA THR A 501 5.45 2.85 12.41
C THR A 501 4.50 2.11 13.36
N ILE A 502 3.29 1.79 12.90
CA ILE A 502 2.30 1.02 13.68
C ILE A 502 2.85 -0.35 14.07
N TYR A 503 3.55 -1.04 13.15
CA TYR A 503 4.21 -2.31 13.44
C TYR A 503 5.21 -2.18 14.60
N GLY A 504 6.08 -1.17 14.54
CA GLY A 504 7.05 -0.85 15.58
C GLY A 504 6.43 -0.55 16.94
N MET A 505 5.43 0.33 16.97
CA MET A 505 4.70 0.69 18.18
C MET A 505 3.96 -0.52 18.78
N THR A 506 3.38 -1.37 17.93
CA THR A 506 2.70 -2.60 18.36
C THR A 506 3.69 -3.56 18.99
N PHE A 507 4.89 -3.68 18.43
CA PHE A 507 5.96 -4.50 19.00
C PHE A 507 6.46 -3.95 20.35
N ALA A 508 6.57 -2.62 20.49
CA ALA A 508 6.90 -1.99 21.77
C ALA A 508 5.81 -2.24 22.83
N TYR A 509 4.54 -2.13 22.45
CA TYR A 509 3.40 -2.46 23.30
C TYR A 509 3.41 -3.94 23.73
N TYR A 510 3.68 -4.86 22.80
CA TYR A 510 3.86 -6.29 23.09
C TYR A 510 4.94 -6.55 24.15
N ARG A 511 6.12 -5.95 23.98
CA ARG A 511 7.23 -6.07 24.94
C ARG A 511 6.85 -5.54 26.33
N GLY A 512 6.16 -4.40 26.39
CA GLY A 512 5.70 -3.80 27.64
C GLY A 512 4.70 -4.66 28.41
N LEU A 513 3.82 -5.42 27.72
CA LEU A 513 2.90 -6.35 28.39
C LEU A 513 3.62 -7.58 28.96
N LYS A 514 4.61 -8.13 28.23
CA LYS A 514 5.33 -9.34 28.65
C LYS A 514 6.10 -9.14 29.96
N VAL A 515 6.70 -7.96 30.15
CA VAL A 515 7.40 -7.62 31.41
C VAL A 515 6.42 -7.66 32.58
N LYS A 516 5.26 -6.98 32.46
CA LYS A 516 4.25 -6.94 33.54
C LYS A 516 3.67 -8.30 33.92
N SER A 517 3.48 -9.20 32.95
CA SER A 517 2.96 -10.54 33.26
C SER A 517 3.92 -11.39 34.10
N LEU A 518 5.22 -11.11 34.01
CA LEU A 518 6.24 -11.88 34.74
C LEU A 518 6.38 -11.38 36.18
N ASP A 519 6.26 -10.07 36.41
CA ASP A 519 6.30 -9.46 37.75
C ASP A 519 5.23 -10.03 38.69
N HIS A 520 4.05 -10.40 38.18
CA HIS A 520 2.97 -11.01 38.97
C HIS A 520 3.19 -12.50 39.30
N SER A 521 4.15 -13.17 38.66
CA SER A 521 4.42 -14.59 38.87
C SER A 521 5.45 -14.87 39.98
N GLY A 522 5.88 -13.84 40.73
CA GLY A 522 6.70 -13.99 41.94
C GLY A 522 8.15 -14.45 41.73
N SER A 523 8.59 -14.61 40.48
CA SER A 523 10.00 -14.87 40.16
C SER A 523 10.68 -13.57 39.74
N PRO A 524 11.77 -13.14 40.40
CA PRO A 524 12.46 -11.90 40.06
C PRO A 524 13.14 -12.09 38.71
N ILE A 525 12.60 -11.48 37.67
CA ILE A 525 13.27 -11.43 36.38
C ILE A 525 14.18 -10.21 36.40
N LYS A 526 15.49 -10.48 36.34
CA LYS A 526 16.49 -9.52 35.90
C LYS A 526 15.98 -8.87 34.62
N ALA A 527 15.56 -7.62 34.71
CA ALA A 527 15.15 -6.85 33.55
C ALA A 527 16.32 -6.86 32.56
N PHE A 528 16.07 -7.30 31.33
CA PHE A 528 17.02 -7.21 30.22
C PHE A 528 17.35 -5.72 30.02
N GLY A 529 18.44 -5.25 30.63
CA GLY A 529 18.82 -3.84 30.73
C GLY A 529 19.63 -3.48 31.99
N ASP A 530 19.53 -4.25 33.08
CA ASP A 530 20.33 -4.09 34.30
C ASP A 530 21.45 -5.15 34.39
N ASP A 531 22.22 -5.32 33.32
CA ASP A 531 23.55 -5.89 33.48
C ASP A 531 24.42 -4.78 34.07
N LYS A 532 24.55 -4.78 35.40
CA LYS A 532 25.65 -4.08 36.09
C LYS A 532 26.97 -4.65 35.56
N SER A 533 27.57 -3.95 34.61
CA SER A 533 29.02 -3.90 34.40
C SER A 533 29.49 -2.50 34.73
#